data_AF-A0A848Q5C1-F1
#
_entry.id   AF-A0A848Q5C1-F1
#
_cell.length_a   1.000
_cell.length_b   1.000
_cell.length_c   1.000
_cell.angle_alpha   90.00
_cell.angle_beta   90.00
_cell.angle_gamma   90.00
#
_symmetry.space_group_name_H-M   'P 1'
#
loop_
_entity.id
_entity.type
_entity.pdbx_description
1 polymer ?
#
loop_
_entity_poly.entity_id
_entity_poly.type
_entity_poly.pdbx_seq_one_letter_code
_entity_poly.pdbx_strand_id
1 'polypeptide(L)'
;MKLAGRRSRRKLRALSAETQEVARLYFQALDAASLKRGGRDLSMSINCHNYGKNEINDLFIAKIESAFRKLDLESRRIINNDFFFNNYKFWWVELYSTSTYYRLKRIAMCQFLNYLD
;
A
#
# COMPACT_ATOMS: atom_id res chain seq x y z
N MET A 1 2.60 -22.25 -12.32
CA MET A 1 2.96 -20.82 -12.41
C MET A 1 4.05 -20.49 -11.38
N LYS A 2 5.29 -20.22 -11.82
CA LYS A 2 6.43 -19.83 -10.97
C LYS A 2 6.67 -18.32 -11.15
N LEU A 3 6.16 -17.47 -10.27
CA LEU A 3 6.53 -16.04 -10.21
C LEU A 3 7.06 -15.59 -8.83
N ALA A 4 7.14 -16.48 -7.84
CA ALA A 4 7.53 -16.11 -6.47
C ALA A 4 9.05 -16.07 -6.19
N GLY A 5 9.90 -16.10 -7.21
CA GLY A 5 11.34 -16.38 -7.04
C GLY A 5 12.19 -15.21 -6.54
N ARG A 6 11.92 -13.96 -6.96
CA ARG A 6 12.82 -12.82 -6.70
C ARG A 6 12.62 -12.18 -5.32
N ARG A 7 11.38 -12.05 -4.83
CA ARG A 7 11.09 -11.40 -3.53
C ARG A 7 11.11 -12.35 -2.32
N SER A 8 10.96 -13.67 -2.52
CA SER A 8 10.94 -14.67 -1.43
C SER A 8 12.22 -14.73 -0.59
N ARG A 9 13.37 -14.35 -1.15
CA ARG A 9 14.68 -14.31 -0.44
C ARG A 9 14.99 -12.96 0.23
N ARG A 10 14.13 -11.93 0.08
CA ARG A 10 14.39 -10.62 0.68
C ARG A 10 14.29 -10.70 2.21
N LYS A 11 15.19 -10.01 2.91
CA LYS A 11 15.16 -9.89 4.37
C LYS A 11 13.83 -9.21 4.78
N LEU A 12 13.20 -9.69 5.86
CA LEU A 12 11.92 -9.16 6.37
C LEU A 12 11.94 -7.63 6.53
N ARG A 13 13.05 -7.08 7.04
CA ARG A 13 13.24 -5.63 7.22
C ARG A 13 13.16 -4.86 5.90
N ALA A 14 13.75 -5.40 4.83
CA ALA A 14 13.72 -4.76 3.51
C ALA A 14 12.30 -4.76 2.92
N LEU A 15 11.59 -5.89 3.03
CA LEU A 15 10.19 -5.99 2.61
C LEU A 15 9.29 -5.02 3.39
N SER A 16 9.53 -4.91 4.70
CA SER A 16 8.80 -3.99 5.57
C SER A 16 9.05 -2.53 5.20
N ALA A 17 10.30 -2.15 4.94
CA ALA A 17 10.65 -0.79 4.53
C ALA A 17 10.00 -0.43 3.19
N GLU A 18 10.04 -1.34 2.21
CA GLU A 18 9.44 -1.13 0.90
C GLU A 18 7.91 -1.03 0.97
N THR A 19 7.27 -1.90 1.75
CA THR A 19 5.80 -1.88 1.94
C THR A 19 5.37 -0.61 2.69
N GLN A 20 6.15 -0.18 3.67
CA GLN A 20 5.93 1.08 4.39
C GLN A 20 6.03 2.28 3.46
N GLU A 21 7.02 2.30 2.57
CA GLU A 21 7.18 3.40 1.61
C GLU A 21 6.02 3.45 0.62
N VAL A 22 5.56 2.28 0.13
CA VAL A 22 4.36 2.21 -0.71
C VAL A 22 3.13 2.76 0.01
N ALA A 23 2.91 2.38 1.27
CA ALA A 23 1.80 2.89 2.07
C ALA A 23 1.90 4.41 2.28
N ARG A 24 3.10 4.93 2.57
CA ARG A 24 3.35 6.37 2.73
C ARG A 24 3.00 7.14 1.45
N LEU A 25 3.46 6.65 0.30
CA LEU A 25 3.17 7.26 -1.00
C LEU A 25 1.68 7.17 -1.36
N TYR A 26 1.01 6.08 -0.99
CA TYR A 26 -0.43 5.92 -1.20
C TYR A 26 -1.23 6.99 -0.47
N PHE A 27 -0.97 7.22 0.83
CA PHE A 27 -1.67 8.26 1.57
C PHE A 27 -1.31 9.67 1.09
N GLN A 28 -0.04 9.91 0.73
CA GLN A 28 0.36 11.18 0.14
C GLN A 28 -0.39 11.47 -1.18
N ALA A 29 -0.62 10.45 -2.01
CA ALA A 29 -1.41 10.57 -3.23
C ALA A 29 -2.89 10.82 -2.93
N LEU A 30 -3.46 10.13 -1.93
CA LEU A 30 -4.84 10.34 -1.48
C LEU A 30 -5.08 11.77 -0.97
N ASP A 31 -4.16 12.31 -0.17
CA ASP A 31 -4.25 13.67 0.36
C ASP A 31 -4.21 14.70 -0.78
N ALA A 32 -3.29 14.49 -1.75
CA ALA A 32 -3.17 15.34 -2.93
C ALA A 32 -4.43 15.31 -3.82
N ALA A 33 -5.11 14.16 -3.91
CA ALA A 33 -6.38 14.02 -4.62
C ALA A 33 -7.56 14.66 -3.84
N SER A 34 -7.55 14.56 -2.51
CA SER A 34 -8.65 15.01 -1.63
C SER A 34 -8.72 16.54 -1.47
N LEU A 35 -7.57 17.21 -1.36
CA LEU A 35 -7.47 18.69 -1.29
C LEU A 35 -8.14 19.41 -2.47
N LYS A 36 -8.32 18.73 -3.62
CA LYS A 36 -8.95 19.31 -4.82
C LYS A 36 -10.46 19.16 -4.89
N ARG A 37 -11.08 18.20 -4.18
CA ARG A 37 -12.55 18.10 -4.14
C ARG A 37 -13.20 19.21 -3.29
N GLY A 38 -12.47 19.77 -2.33
CA GLY A 38 -12.93 20.85 -1.45
C GLY A 38 -12.71 22.27 -2.00
N GLY A 39 -11.97 22.46 -3.09
CA GLY A 39 -11.61 23.76 -3.66
C GLY A 39 -12.18 23.97 -5.06
N ARG A 40 -13.50 23.88 -5.23
CA ARG A 40 -14.17 24.51 -6.37
C ARG A 40 -14.40 25.97 -5.98
N ASP A 41 -13.43 26.84 -6.23
CA ASP A 41 -13.65 28.25 -6.62
C ASP A 41 -12.32 28.98 -6.92
N LEU A 42 -12.32 29.68 -8.07
CA LEU A 42 -11.42 30.77 -8.48
C LEU A 42 -9.93 30.46 -8.73
N SER A 43 -9.60 29.92 -9.92
CA SER A 43 -8.35 30.23 -10.66
C SER A 43 -8.25 29.39 -11.96
N MET A 44 -8.92 29.82 -13.03
CA MET A 44 -8.54 29.45 -14.40
C MET A 44 -7.35 30.34 -14.79
N SER A 45 -6.11 29.90 -14.56
CA SER A 45 -4.94 30.46 -15.28
C SER A 45 -3.57 29.79 -15.03
N ILE A 46 -3.45 28.69 -14.27
CA ILE A 46 -2.11 28.07 -14.01
C ILE A 46 -2.03 26.56 -14.34
N ASN A 47 -3.13 25.88 -14.65
CA ASN A 47 -3.14 24.41 -14.66
C ASN A 47 -3.12 23.81 -16.06
N CYS A 48 -1.96 23.69 -16.72
CA CYS A 48 -1.76 22.63 -17.73
C CYS A 48 -0.89 21.51 -17.16
N HIS A 49 0.13 21.87 -16.37
CA HIS A 49 1.05 20.92 -15.74
C HIS A 49 0.41 20.10 -14.59
N ASN A 50 -0.65 20.64 -13.97
CA ASN A 50 -1.32 19.99 -12.85
C ASN A 50 -2.36 18.94 -13.27
N TYR A 51 -2.75 18.85 -14.54
CA TYR A 51 -3.70 17.82 -15.01
C TYR A 51 -3.03 16.45 -15.07
N GLY A 52 -1.86 16.35 -15.71
CA GLY A 52 -1.12 15.09 -15.80
C GLY A 52 -0.67 14.53 -14.45
N LYS A 53 -0.31 15.40 -13.49
CA LYS A 53 0.08 14.96 -12.14
C LYS A 53 -1.06 14.33 -11.34
N ASN A 54 -2.31 14.79 -11.55
CA ASN A 54 -3.46 14.20 -10.86
C ASN A 54 -3.82 12.84 -11.45
N GLU A 55 -3.79 12.72 -12.78
CA GLU A 55 -4.04 11.45 -13.46
C GLU A 55 -3.01 10.38 -13.04
N ILE A 56 -1.73 10.77 -12.88
CA ILE A 56 -0.69 9.89 -12.34
C ILE A 56 -1.00 9.45 -10.90
N ASN A 57 -1.44 10.36 -10.03
CA ASN A 57 -1.81 10.01 -8.65
C ASN A 57 -3.01 9.07 -8.63
N ASP A 58 -4.05 9.33 -9.44
CA ASP A 58 -5.25 8.50 -9.52
C ASP A 58 -4.93 7.10 -10.05
N LEU A 59 -4.08 6.99 -11.08
CA LEU A 59 -3.57 5.72 -11.59
C LEU A 59 -2.75 4.96 -10.55
N PHE A 60 -1.91 5.68 -9.79
CA PHE A 60 -1.13 5.09 -8.71
C PHE A 60 -2.04 4.55 -7.59
N ILE A 61 -2.99 5.34 -7.11
CA ILE A 61 -4.01 4.93 -6.13
C ILE A 61 -4.75 3.68 -6.62
N ALA A 62 -5.26 3.71 -7.85
CA ALA A 62 -5.99 2.58 -8.44
C ALA A 62 -5.13 1.31 -8.53
N LYS A 63 -3.84 1.45 -8.86
CA LYS A 63 -2.88 0.34 -8.87
C LYS A 63 -2.68 -0.26 -7.47
N ILE A 64 -2.48 0.58 -6.45
CA ILE A 64 -2.34 0.13 -5.06
C ILE A 64 -3.60 -0.60 -4.58
N GLU A 65 -4.79 -0.02 -4.82
CA GLU A 65 -6.05 -0.66 -4.42
C GLU A 65 -6.30 -1.98 -5.15
N SER A 66 -5.96 -2.06 -6.43
CA SER A 66 -6.05 -3.29 -7.21
C SER A 66 -5.14 -4.38 -6.63
N ALA A 67 -3.90 -4.04 -6.29
CA ALA A 67 -2.97 -4.97 -5.64
C ALA A 67 -3.49 -5.44 -4.28
N PHE A 68 -4.04 -4.52 -3.48
CA PHE A 68 -4.64 -4.85 -2.18
C PHE A 68 -5.88 -5.76 -2.30
N ARG A 69 -6.73 -5.53 -3.30
CA ARG A 69 -7.92 -6.36 -3.59
C ARG A 69 -7.56 -7.79 -4.01
N LYS A 70 -6.40 -8.00 -4.63
CA LYS A 70 -5.91 -9.33 -5.06
C LYS A 70 -5.36 -10.19 -3.91
N LEU A 71 -5.07 -9.60 -2.75
CA LEU A 71 -4.58 -10.33 -1.58
C LEU A 71 -5.63 -11.30 -1.04
N ASP A 72 -5.19 -12.44 -0.54
CA ASP A 72 -6.01 -13.32 0.30
C ASP A 72 -6.40 -12.61 1.62
N LEU A 73 -7.39 -13.16 2.32
CA LEU A 73 -7.96 -12.54 3.53
C LEU A 73 -6.91 -12.25 4.61
N GLU A 74 -6.01 -13.19 4.85
CA GLU A 74 -4.99 -13.10 5.89
C GLU A 74 -3.92 -12.07 5.52
N SER A 75 -3.43 -12.13 4.29
CA SER A 75 -2.47 -11.17 3.76
C SER A 75 -3.05 -9.75 3.73
N ARG A 76 -4.32 -9.60 3.35
CA ARG A 76 -5.02 -8.31 3.36
C ARG A 76 -5.14 -7.74 4.77
N ARG A 77 -5.52 -8.57 5.77
CA ARG A 77 -5.60 -8.15 7.17
C ARG A 77 -4.26 -7.63 7.68
N ILE A 78 -3.17 -8.34 7.37
CA ILE A 78 -1.83 -7.90 7.78
C ILE A 78 -1.43 -6.60 7.09
N ILE A 79 -1.58 -6.49 5.77
CA ILE A 79 -1.24 -5.25 5.05
C ILE A 79 -2.04 -4.06 5.59
N ASN A 80 -3.34 -4.26 5.83
CA ASN A 80 -4.22 -3.24 6.37
C ASN A 80 -3.74 -2.75 7.74
N ASN A 81 -3.56 -3.66 8.68
CA ASN A 81 -3.33 -3.30 10.08
C ASN A 81 -1.87 -2.90 10.35
N ASP A 82 -0.91 -3.42 9.61
CA ASP A 82 0.51 -3.10 9.85
C ASP A 82 0.98 -1.87 9.09
N PHE A 83 0.38 -1.56 7.93
CA PHE A 83 0.92 -0.56 7.01
C PHE A 83 -0.07 0.55 6.66
N PHE A 84 -1.36 0.23 6.44
CA PHE A 84 -2.34 1.26 6.07
C PHE A 84 -2.94 1.94 7.30
N PHE A 85 -3.29 1.16 8.32
CA PHE A 85 -3.99 1.64 9.52
C PHE A 85 -3.36 1.03 10.77
N ASN A 86 -2.09 1.37 11.02
CA ASN A 86 -1.32 0.91 12.18
C ASN A 86 -1.72 1.65 13.47
N ASN A 87 -2.99 1.54 13.84
CA ASN A 87 -3.56 2.17 15.02
C ASN A 87 -3.27 1.35 16.30
N TYR A 88 -3.00 0.05 16.17
CA TYR A 88 -2.74 -0.84 17.30
C TYR A 88 -1.65 -1.87 16.98
N LYS A 89 -0.47 -1.70 17.60
CA LYS A 89 0.74 -2.47 17.30
C LYS A 89 0.65 -3.99 17.58
N PHE A 90 -0.25 -4.39 18.49
CA PHE A 90 -0.34 -5.77 18.99
C PHE A 90 -1.66 -6.46 18.61
N TRP A 91 -2.33 -5.98 17.56
CA TRP A 91 -3.61 -6.51 17.08
C TRP A 91 -3.60 -8.03 16.78
N TRP A 92 -2.41 -8.57 16.50
CA TRP A 92 -2.19 -9.95 16.07
C TRP A 92 -1.99 -10.94 17.22
N VAL A 93 -1.73 -10.48 18.45
CA VAL A 93 -1.28 -11.33 19.57
C VAL A 93 -2.32 -12.38 19.97
N GLU A 94 -3.60 -12.03 19.89
CA GLU A 94 -4.71 -12.95 20.21
C GLU A 94 -5.04 -13.91 19.05
N LEU A 95 -4.55 -13.64 17.84
CA LEU A 95 -4.88 -14.36 16.62
C LEU A 95 -3.79 -15.35 16.20
N TYR A 96 -2.53 -15.02 16.47
CA TYR A 96 -1.39 -15.78 15.99
C TYR A 96 -0.29 -15.88 17.04
N SER A 97 0.41 -17.01 17.05
CA SER A 97 1.72 -17.07 17.68
C SER A 97 2.70 -16.11 16.98
N THR A 98 3.72 -15.64 17.71
CA THR A 98 4.75 -14.74 17.18
C THR A 98 5.39 -15.27 15.88
N SER A 99 5.74 -16.55 15.85
CA SER A 99 6.35 -17.18 14.66
C SER A 99 5.38 -17.22 13.47
N THR A 100 4.11 -17.51 13.72
CA THR A 100 3.06 -17.53 12.69
C THR A 100 2.84 -16.13 12.12
N TYR A 101 2.71 -15.13 12.98
CA TYR A 101 2.54 -13.74 12.58
C TYR A 101 3.68 -13.27 11.67
N TYR A 102 4.94 -13.42 12.09
CA TYR A 102 6.07 -12.96 11.26
C TYR A 102 6.21 -13.75 9.95
N ARG A 103 5.81 -15.02 9.92
CA ARG A 103 5.73 -15.81 8.68
C ARG A 103 4.66 -15.26 7.74
N LEU A 104 3.44 -15.05 8.24
CA LEU A 104 2.33 -14.51 7.46
C LEU A 104 2.62 -13.08 7.00
N LYS A 105 3.20 -12.23 7.85
CA LYS A 105 3.63 -10.87 7.50
C LYS A 105 4.60 -10.86 6.32
N ARG A 106 5.58 -11.77 6.32
CA ARG A 106 6.49 -11.91 5.18
C ARG A 106 5.74 -12.29 3.89
N ILE A 107 4.81 -13.23 3.98
CA ILE A 107 4.00 -13.68 2.83
C ILE A 107 3.15 -12.52 2.30
N ALA A 108 2.46 -11.81 3.19
CA ALA A 108 1.60 -10.68 2.86
C ALA A 108 2.37 -9.57 2.12
N MET A 109 3.52 -9.15 2.65
CA MET A 109 4.38 -8.14 2.00
C MET A 109 4.87 -8.62 0.63
N CYS A 110 5.32 -9.87 0.52
CA CYS A 110 5.76 -10.42 -0.76
C CYS A 110 4.63 -10.44 -1.80
N GLN A 111 3.44 -10.90 -1.42
CA GLN A 111 2.28 -10.94 -2.32
C GLN A 111 1.89 -9.54 -2.77
N PHE A 112 1.72 -8.62 -1.81
CA PHE A 112 1.30 -7.26 -2.08
C PHE A 112 2.25 -6.57 -3.05
N LEU A 113 3.55 -6.64 -2.77
CA LEU A 113 4.58 -6.05 -3.60
C LEU A 113 4.68 -6.72 -4.98
N ASN A 114 4.45 -8.04 -5.09
CA ASN A 114 4.42 -8.72 -6.39
C ASN A 114 3.22 -8.29 -7.25
N TYR A 115 2.09 -7.89 -6.64
CA TYR A 115 0.95 -7.37 -7.39
C TYR A 115 1.13 -5.92 -7.87
N LEU A 116 2.20 -5.25 -7.42
CA LEU A 116 2.60 -3.92 -7.85
C LEU A 116 3.64 -3.91 -8.97
N ASP A 117 4.30 -5.04 -9.23
CA ASP A 117 5.17 -5.23 -10.39
C ASP A 117 4.35 -5.43 -11.66
#